data_AF-A0A1I7NI19-F1
#
_entry.id   AF-A0A1I7NI19-F1
#
_cell.length_a   1.000
_cell.length_b   1.000
_cell.length_c   1.000
_cell.angle_alpha   90.00
_cell.angle_beta   90.00
_cell.angle_gamma   90.00
#
_symmetry.space_group_name_H-M   'P 1'
#
loop_
_entity.id
_entity.type
_entity.pdbx_description
1 polymer ?
#
loop_
_entity_poly.entity_id
_entity_poly.type
_entity_poly.pdbx_seq_one_letter_code
_entity_poly.pdbx_strand_id
1 'polypeptide(L)'
;MKKALLTILFGIASLVIFGQARIGYTATQIKNEFWESEYNLHSGYDEDGNYYISITTERADVFYLFNSDKVCYSTGIFPHTQGDLNFYVELFNKMYVIVSPTKWKWYSNKGIVNINLIYPEDGGNCFFLFSIESLER
;
A
#
# COMPACT_ATOMS: atom_id res chain seq x y z
N MET A 1 6.37 -33.74 -10.47
CA MET A 1 6.41 -32.46 -11.23
C MET A 1 5.21 -31.56 -10.98
N LYS A 2 3.95 -32.04 -11.06
CA LYS A 2 2.75 -31.21 -10.79
C LYS A 2 2.72 -30.57 -9.39
N LYS A 3 3.20 -31.27 -8.36
CA LYS A 3 3.26 -30.74 -6.98
C LYS A 3 4.31 -29.63 -6.79
N ALA A 4 5.46 -29.71 -7.47
CA ALA A 4 6.52 -28.70 -7.39
C ALA A 4 6.13 -27.39 -8.10
N LEU A 5 5.35 -27.49 -9.19
CA LEU A 5 4.81 -26.33 -9.91
C LEU A 5 3.85 -25.51 -9.05
N LEU A 6 3.00 -26.16 -8.24
CA LEU A 6 2.09 -25.45 -7.32
C LEU A 6 2.85 -24.71 -6.22
N THR A 7 3.93 -25.30 -5.67
CA THR A 7 4.73 -24.67 -4.61
C THR A 7 5.46 -23.42 -5.11
N ILE A 8 5.98 -23.44 -6.34
CA ILE A 8 6.62 -22.28 -6.97
C ILE A 8 5.60 -21.17 -7.23
N LEU A 9 4.38 -21.52 -7.66
CA LEU A 9 3.32 -20.56 -7.94
C LEU A 9 2.84 -19.82 -6.67
N PHE A 10 2.73 -20.52 -5.53
CA PHE A 10 2.40 -19.91 -4.25
C PHE A 10 3.51 -18.98 -3.72
N GLY A 11 4.79 -19.34 -3.93
CA GLY A 11 5.92 -18.52 -3.49
C GLY A 11 6.12 -17.22 -4.28
N ILE A 12 5.72 -17.19 -5.56
CA ILE A 12 5.78 -15.95 -6.36
C ILE A 12 4.58 -15.04 -6.03
N ALA A 13 3.42 -15.61 -5.72
CA ALA A 13 2.22 -14.85 -5.37
C ALA A 13 2.41 -14.03 -4.08
N SER A 14 3.14 -14.54 -3.09
CA SER A 14 3.39 -13.80 -1.84
C SER A 14 4.21 -12.53 -2.05
N LEU A 15 5.16 -12.52 -2.99
CA LEU A 15 6.01 -11.34 -3.23
C LEU A 15 5.25 -10.17 -3.89
N VAL A 16 4.15 -10.44 -4.60
CA VAL A 16 3.34 -9.41 -5.27
C VAL A 16 2.39 -8.70 -4.27
N ILE A 17 2.12 -9.34 -3.13
CA ILE A 17 1.25 -8.82 -2.09
C ILE A 17 1.87 -7.54 -1.50
N PHE A 18 3.17 -7.48 -1.20
CA PHE A 18 3.72 -6.39 -0.39
C PHE A 18 3.77 -5.00 -1.06
N GLY A 19 3.46 -4.88 -2.36
CA GLY A 19 3.49 -3.63 -3.13
C GLY A 19 2.14 -2.99 -3.46
N GLN A 20 1.02 -3.60 -3.06
CA GLN A 20 -0.31 -3.09 -3.42
C GLN A 20 -0.88 -2.19 -2.34
N ALA A 21 -1.58 -1.13 -2.75
CA ALA A 21 -2.20 -0.21 -1.81
C ALA A 21 -3.58 -0.66 -1.31
N ARG A 22 -4.13 -1.80 -1.78
CA ARG A 22 -5.49 -2.27 -1.40
C ARG A 22 -6.58 -1.20 -1.57
N ILE A 23 -6.37 -0.24 -2.47
CA ILE A 23 -7.38 0.77 -2.79
C ILE A 23 -8.67 0.08 -3.23
N GLY A 24 -9.77 0.47 -2.59
CA GLY A 24 -11.08 -0.11 -2.79
C GLY A 24 -11.33 -1.43 -2.07
N TYR A 25 -10.44 -1.90 -1.18
CA TYR A 25 -10.70 -3.04 -0.30
C TYR A 25 -11.47 -2.58 0.94
N THR A 26 -12.28 -3.48 1.50
CA THR A 26 -12.93 -3.27 2.79
C THR A 26 -11.97 -3.53 3.95
N ALA A 27 -12.29 -2.97 5.12
CA ALA A 27 -11.56 -3.25 6.35
C ALA A 27 -11.45 -4.75 6.65
N THR A 28 -12.53 -5.51 6.43
CA THR A 28 -12.55 -6.96 6.65
C THR A 28 -11.63 -7.70 5.69
N GLN A 29 -11.58 -7.30 4.41
CA GLN A 29 -10.66 -7.92 3.44
C GLN A 29 -9.20 -7.74 3.85
N ILE A 30 -8.83 -6.52 4.28
CA ILE A 30 -7.45 -6.24 4.74
C ILE A 30 -7.13 -7.01 6.03
N LYS A 31 -8.06 -7.06 7.00
CA LYS A 31 -7.88 -7.85 8.23
C LYS A 31 -7.68 -9.34 7.95
N ASN A 32 -8.42 -9.89 7.00
CA ASN A 32 -8.30 -11.28 6.60
C ASN A 32 -7.01 -11.56 5.81
N GLU A 33 -6.50 -10.58 5.08
CA GLU A 33 -5.24 -10.70 4.34
C GLU A 33 -4.03 -10.68 5.28
N PHE A 34 -4.05 -9.84 6.32
CA PHE A 34 -2.95 -9.63 7.27
C PHE A 34 -3.29 -10.12 8.69
N TRP A 35 -4.03 -11.23 8.77
CA TRP A 35 -4.46 -11.79 10.05
C TRP A 35 -3.32 -12.39 10.87
N GLU A 36 -2.18 -12.69 10.23
CA GLU A 36 -1.02 -13.29 10.85
C GLU A 36 -0.32 -12.31 11.80
N SER A 37 0.12 -12.79 12.96
CA SER A 37 0.67 -11.94 14.03
C SER A 37 1.95 -11.20 13.64
N GLU A 38 2.68 -11.70 12.64
CA GLU A 38 3.90 -11.05 12.14
C GLU A 38 3.64 -9.63 11.58
N TYR A 39 2.41 -9.36 11.14
CA TYR A 39 2.03 -8.06 10.58
C TYR A 39 1.70 -6.99 11.63
N ASN A 40 1.73 -7.34 12.93
CA ASN A 40 1.37 -6.42 14.03
C ASN A 40 0.10 -5.59 13.74
N LEU A 41 -0.93 -6.24 13.20
CA LEU A 41 -2.12 -5.55 12.72
C LEU A 41 -2.80 -4.78 13.84
N HIS A 42 -3.04 -3.49 13.60
CA HIS A 42 -3.79 -2.61 14.48
C HIS A 42 -4.90 -1.90 13.69
N SER A 43 -5.97 -1.49 14.38
CA SER A 43 -7.02 -0.67 13.79
C SER A 43 -7.58 0.30 14.80
N GLY A 44 -7.84 1.53 14.38
CA GLY A 44 -8.27 2.61 15.26
C GLY A 44 -8.96 3.74 14.50
N TYR A 45 -9.04 4.89 15.15
CA TYR A 45 -9.52 6.14 14.57
C TYR A 45 -8.45 7.20 14.80
N ASP A 46 -8.19 8.03 13.78
CA ASP A 46 -7.30 9.19 13.92
C ASP A 46 -7.98 10.34 14.67
N GLU A 47 -7.26 11.45 14.88
CA GLU A 47 -7.76 12.63 15.60
C GLU A 47 -8.96 13.29 14.89
N ASP A 48 -9.08 13.10 13.58
CA ASP A 48 -10.18 13.59 12.74
C ASP A 48 -11.37 12.60 12.69
N GLY A 49 -11.27 11.47 13.36
CA GLY A 49 -12.31 10.44 13.41
C GLY A 49 -12.36 9.53 12.18
N ASN A 50 -11.33 9.53 11.33
CA ASN A 50 -11.23 8.60 10.21
C ASN A 50 -10.75 7.24 10.71
N TYR A 51 -11.42 6.19 10.25
CA TYR A 51 -11.02 4.83 10.59
C TYR A 51 -9.78 4.43 9.80
N TYR A 52 -8.82 3.78 10.48
CA TYR A 52 -7.62 3.26 9.87
C TYR A 52 -7.30 1.82 10.29
N ILE A 53 -6.52 1.15 9.45
CA ILE A 53 -5.82 -0.09 9.77
C ILE A 53 -4.34 0.15 9.51
N SER A 54 -3.48 -0.26 10.43
CA SER A 54 -2.03 -0.26 10.25
C SER A 54 -1.46 -1.67 10.36
N ILE A 55 -0.42 -1.94 9.58
CA ILE A 55 0.38 -3.16 9.67
C ILE A 55 1.86 -2.79 9.60
N THR A 56 2.71 -3.63 10.16
CA THR A 56 4.16 -3.55 10.02
C THR A 56 4.62 -4.75 9.20
N THR A 57 5.36 -4.49 8.13
CA THR A 57 5.98 -5.54 7.29
C THR A 57 7.50 -5.57 7.54
N GLU A 58 8.24 -6.45 6.87
CA GLU A 58 9.70 -6.43 6.93
C GLU A 58 10.29 -5.06 6.50
N ARG A 59 9.65 -4.38 5.54
CA ARG A 59 10.22 -3.22 4.84
C ARG A 59 9.55 -1.89 5.13
N ALA A 60 8.34 -1.90 5.68
CA ALA A 60 7.55 -0.69 5.89
C ALA A 60 6.45 -0.88 6.92
N ASP A 61 6.08 0.24 7.55
CA ASP A 61 4.77 0.42 8.16
C ASP A 61 3.78 0.88 7.08
N VAL A 62 2.59 0.31 7.08
CA VAL A 62 1.55 0.59 6.08
C VAL A 62 0.27 0.99 6.78
N PHE A 63 -0.30 2.12 6.37
CA PHE A 63 -1.54 2.67 6.89
C PHE A 63 -2.60 2.70 5.79
N TYR A 64 -3.74 2.09 6.06
CA TYR A 64 -4.91 2.10 5.19
C TYR A 64 -5.97 3.02 5.81
N LEU A 65 -6.37 4.06 5.08
CA LEU A 65 -7.42 4.98 5.49
C LEU A 65 -8.73 4.63 4.78
N PHE A 66 -9.83 4.69 5.54
CA PHE A 66 -11.15 4.24 5.07
C PHE A 66 -12.15 5.37 5.06
N ASN A 67 -13.01 5.37 4.05
CA ASN A 67 -14.14 6.29 3.97
C ASN A 67 -15.28 5.86 4.93
N SER A 68 -16.39 6.60 4.90
CA SER A 68 -17.60 6.30 5.68
C SER A 68 -18.14 4.88 5.44
N ASP A 69 -17.97 4.35 4.24
CA ASP A 69 -18.43 3.02 3.83
C ASP A 69 -17.43 1.91 4.19
N LYS A 70 -16.39 2.23 4.97
CA LYS A 70 -15.30 1.33 5.37
C LYS A 70 -14.57 0.71 4.18
N VAL A 71 -14.44 1.49 3.10
CA VAL A 71 -13.64 1.16 1.91
C VAL A 71 -12.36 1.99 1.92
N CYS A 72 -11.23 1.32 1.69
CA CYS A 72 -9.91 1.97 1.66
C CYS A 72 -9.83 2.92 0.47
N TYR A 73 -9.62 4.22 0.74
CA TYR A 73 -9.51 5.26 -0.28
C TYR A 73 -8.09 5.83 -0.39
N SER A 74 -7.26 5.63 0.63
CA SER A 74 -5.89 6.10 0.69
C SER A 74 -4.99 5.13 1.43
N THR A 75 -3.72 5.07 1.04
CA THR A 75 -2.71 4.23 1.70
C THR A 75 -1.37 4.95 1.79
N GLY A 76 -0.82 4.96 2.99
CA GLY A 76 0.55 5.40 3.27
C GLY A 76 1.46 4.19 3.42
N ILE A 77 2.61 4.19 2.75
CA ILE A 77 3.69 3.21 2.93
C ILE A 77 4.93 3.96 3.41
N PHE A 78 5.41 3.62 4.61
CA PHE A 78 6.52 4.27 5.30
C PHE A 78 7.69 3.29 5.38
N PRO A 79 8.65 3.36 4.43
CA PRO A 79 9.78 2.44 4.41
C PRO A 79 10.66 2.61 5.66
N HIS A 80 11.15 1.50 6.22
CA HIS A 80 11.96 1.51 7.44
C HIS A 80 13.37 2.06 7.21
N THR A 81 13.91 1.87 6.00
CA THR A 81 15.27 2.27 5.65
C THR A 81 15.35 2.89 4.25
N GLN A 82 16.47 3.55 3.96
CA GLN A 82 16.77 4.03 2.60
C GLN A 82 16.80 2.88 1.57
N GLY A 83 17.23 1.69 1.98
CA GLY A 83 17.21 0.51 1.12
C GLY A 83 15.78 0.08 0.76
N ASP A 84 14.87 0.12 1.73
CA ASP A 84 13.45 -0.19 1.52
C ASP A 84 12.76 0.86 0.65
N LEU A 85 13.11 2.13 0.82
CA LEU A 85 12.61 3.20 -0.05
C LEU A 85 13.01 2.93 -1.51
N ASN A 86 14.28 2.61 -1.76
CA ASN A 86 14.76 2.29 -3.11
C ASN A 86 14.08 1.04 -3.67
N PHE A 87 13.85 0.03 -2.84
CA PHE A 87 13.09 -1.16 -3.21
C PHE A 87 11.68 -0.79 -3.71
N TYR A 88 10.94 0.06 -2.98
CA TYR A 88 9.61 0.50 -3.41
C TYR A 88 9.65 1.35 -4.68
N VAL A 89 10.65 2.23 -4.87
CA VAL A 89 10.83 2.96 -6.13
C VAL A 89 11.00 1.99 -7.31
N GLU A 90 11.88 0.99 -7.17
CA GLU A 90 12.08 -0.01 -8.22
C GLU A 90 10.84 -0.87 -8.48
N LEU A 91 10.12 -1.23 -7.41
CA LEU A 91 8.87 -1.98 -7.50
C LEU A 91 7.80 -1.19 -8.24
N PHE A 92 7.62 0.09 -7.89
CA PHE A 92 6.63 0.95 -8.52
C PHE A 92 6.98 1.30 -9.96
N ASN A 93 8.27 1.47 -10.28
CA ASN A 93 8.74 1.59 -11.67
C ASN A 93 8.40 0.37 -12.54
N LYS A 94 8.33 -0.83 -11.95
CA LYS A 94 7.95 -2.08 -12.64
C LYS A 94 6.43 -2.25 -12.75
N MET A 95 5.67 -1.79 -11.75
CA MET A 95 4.24 -2.04 -11.63
C MET A 95 3.36 -0.94 -12.22
N TYR A 96 3.81 0.30 -12.21
CA TYR A 96 2.97 1.47 -12.45
C TYR A 96 3.58 2.41 -13.50
N VAL A 97 2.74 3.29 -14.04
CA VAL A 97 3.17 4.27 -15.05
C VAL A 97 3.95 5.37 -14.36
N ILE A 98 5.21 5.53 -14.72
CA ILE A 98 6.08 6.60 -14.20
C ILE A 98 5.62 7.94 -14.80
N VAL A 99 5.33 8.91 -13.92
CA VAL A 99 4.97 10.28 -14.31
C VAL A 99 6.15 11.23 -14.09
N SER A 100 6.87 11.06 -12.98
CA SER A 100 8.09 11.80 -12.66
C SER A 100 8.94 10.99 -11.66
N PRO A 101 10.15 11.45 -11.26
CA PRO A 101 10.99 10.74 -10.30
C PRO A 101 10.32 10.43 -8.95
N THR A 102 9.26 11.16 -8.59
CA THR A 102 8.54 11.02 -7.32
C THR A 102 7.07 10.70 -7.51
N LYS A 103 6.62 10.40 -8.74
CA LYS A 103 5.20 10.23 -9.05
C LYS A 103 4.94 9.06 -10.01
N TRP A 104 3.93 8.27 -9.69
CA TRP A 104 3.41 7.20 -10.53
C TRP A 104 1.89 7.25 -10.63
N LYS A 105 1.35 6.60 -11.66
CA LYS A 105 -0.09 6.38 -11.86
C LYS A 105 -0.39 4.89 -12.00
N TRP A 106 -1.41 4.46 -11.28
CA TRP A 106 -2.02 3.14 -11.43
C TRP A 106 -3.43 3.27 -12.02
N TYR A 107 -3.62 2.69 -13.20
CA TYR A 107 -4.92 2.63 -13.87
C TYR A 107 -5.63 1.34 -13.44
N SER A 108 -6.63 1.47 -12.59
CA SER A 108 -7.46 0.35 -12.13
C SER A 108 -8.86 0.42 -12.74
N ASN A 109 -9.61 -0.66 -12.64
CA ASN A 109 -11.04 -0.66 -12.97
C ASN A 109 -11.88 0.22 -12.02
N LYS A 110 -11.30 0.71 -10.91
CA LYS A 110 -11.94 1.60 -9.94
C LYS A 110 -11.55 3.07 -10.12
N GLY A 111 -10.74 3.39 -11.14
CA GLY A 111 -10.26 4.74 -11.41
C GLY A 111 -8.73 4.84 -11.43
N ILE A 112 -8.25 6.08 -11.49
CA ILE A 112 -6.82 6.40 -11.50
C ILE A 112 -6.36 6.63 -10.06
N VAL A 113 -5.33 5.90 -9.65
CA VAL A 113 -4.67 6.10 -8.36
C VAL A 113 -3.33 6.80 -8.61
N ASN A 114 -3.15 7.94 -7.95
CA ASN A 114 -1.89 8.66 -7.92
C ASN A 114 -1.04 8.14 -6.77
N ILE A 115 0.24 7.93 -7.05
CA ILE A 115 1.24 7.47 -6.10
C ILE A 115 2.30 8.55 -6.03
N ASN A 116 2.49 9.16 -4.86
CA ASN A 116 3.45 10.23 -4.67
C ASN A 116 4.46 9.84 -3.59
N LEU A 117 5.75 9.96 -3.88
CA LEU A 117 6.80 9.96 -2.86
C LEU A 117 6.87 11.35 -2.24
N ILE A 118 6.61 11.43 -0.94
CA ILE A 118 6.53 12.67 -0.17
C ILE A 118 7.79 12.78 0.70
N TYR A 119 8.37 13.98 0.69
CA TYR A 119 9.50 14.39 1.53
C TYR A 119 8.96 15.42 2.54
N PRO A 120 8.73 15.03 3.80
CA PRO A 120 8.26 15.96 4.83
C PRO A 120 9.25 17.12 5.02
N GLU A 121 8.73 18.35 5.12
CA GLU A 121 9.56 19.56 5.29
C GLU A 121 10.24 19.62 6.67
N ASP A 122 9.67 18.94 7.66
CA ASP A 122 10.17 18.85 9.03
C ASP A 122 11.32 17.85 9.21
N GLY A 123 11.79 17.23 8.12
CA GLY A 123 12.82 16.20 8.16
C GLY A 123 12.30 14.83 8.60
N GLY A 124 10.98 14.64 8.64
CA GLY A 124 10.36 13.34 8.85
C GLY A 124 10.73 12.30 7.78
N ASN A 125 10.46 11.03 8.06
CA ASN A 125 10.74 9.94 7.13
C ASN A 125 9.91 10.09 5.85
N CYS A 126 10.56 9.88 4.70
CA CYS A 126 9.86 9.90 3.41
C CYS A 126 8.87 8.73 3.32
N PHE A 127 7.75 8.95 2.64
CA PHE A 127 6.71 7.94 2.51
C PHE A 127 6.01 8.03 1.16
N PHE A 128 5.37 6.94 0.76
CA PHE A 128 4.54 6.90 -0.44
C PHE A 128 3.07 7.04 -0.08
N LEU A 129 2.39 7.95 -0.76
CA LEU A 129 0.95 8.16 -0.62
C LEU A 129 0.22 7.73 -1.88
N PHE A 130 -0.65 6.74 -1.73
CA PHE A 130 -1.60 6.30 -2.74
C PHE A 130 -2.94 6.98 -2.49
N SER A 131 -3.47 7.67 -3.49
CA SER A 131 -4.76 8.36 -3.40
C SER A 131 -5.52 8.22 -4.71
N ILE A 132 -6.83 8.00 -4.63
CA ILE A 132 -7.70 8.03 -5.80
C ILE A 132 -7.77 9.48 -6.31
N GLU A 133 -7.55 9.67 -7.61
CA GLU A 133 -7.88 10.92 -8.26
C GLU A 133 -9.41 11.07 -8.23
N SER A 134 -9.93 11.98 -7.41
CA SER A 134 -11.35 12.31 -7.49
C SER A 134 -11.61 12.86 -8.88
N LEU A 135 -12.32 12.08 -9.70
CA LEU A 135 -12.93 12.60 -10.91
C LEU A 135 -14.09 13.48 -10.47
N GLU A 136 -13.78 14.69 -9.96
CA GLU A 136 -14.78 15.73 -9.86
C GLU A 136 -15.32 15.97 -11.28
N ARG A 137 -16.60 15.63 -11.47
CA ARG A 137 -17.45 16.09 -12.56
C ARG A 137 -18.66 16.75 -11.94
#